data_AF-R9AQZ7-F1
#
_entry.id   AF-R9AQZ7-F1
#
_cell.length_a   1.000
_cell.length_b   1.000
_cell.length_c   1.000
_cell.angle_alpha   90.00
_cell.angle_beta   90.00
_cell.angle_gamma   90.00
#
_symmetry.space_group_name_H-M   'P 1'
#
loop_
_entity.id
_entity.type
_entity.pdbx_description
1 polymer ?
#
loop_
_entity_poly.entity_id
_entity_poly.type
_entity_poly.pdbx_seq_one_letter_code
_entity_poly.pdbx_strand_id
1 'polypeptide(L)'
;MSVKDIRSIDFSALKRKGITGIVIDRDNCLTLPRQDYVVSELQNSWIECKEAFGSDGCVILSNSAGTGKDPGLIQAKVLSRNTGVHVVEHNHPKPSSKLRAPLENKFGDLKNVAFVGDRLLTDVCGVQIAEERHLVDGLNIGWQNA
;
A
#
# COMPACT_ATOMS: atom_id res chain seq x y z
N MET A 1 -6.53 17.79 2.11
CA MET A 1 -7.46 17.19 1.14
C MET A 1 -7.55 15.70 1.47
N SER A 2 -8.73 15.22 1.85
CA SER A 2 -8.96 13.78 2.07
C SER A 2 -9.29 13.15 0.72
N VAL A 3 -8.51 12.13 0.35
CA VAL A 3 -8.70 11.29 -0.84
C VAL A 3 -9.77 10.28 -0.45
N LYS A 4 -10.91 10.21 -1.15
CA LYS A 4 -11.98 9.26 -0.76
C LYS A 4 -11.59 7.82 -1.06
N ASP A 5 -10.90 7.64 -2.18
CA ASP A 5 -10.36 6.39 -2.67
C ASP A 5 -9.36 6.69 -3.80
N ILE A 6 -8.79 5.62 -4.37
CA ILE A 6 -7.72 5.70 -5.37
C ILE A 6 -8.11 6.46 -6.64
N ARG A 7 -9.41 6.65 -6.94
CA ARG A 7 -9.87 7.42 -8.12
C ARG A 7 -9.54 8.90 -8.04
N SER A 8 -9.32 9.41 -6.84
CA SER A 8 -8.95 10.81 -6.63
C SER A 8 -7.44 11.06 -6.68
N ILE A 9 -6.64 10.04 -7.01
CA ILE A 9 -5.18 10.13 -7.07
C ILE A 9 -4.73 10.30 -8.53
N ASP A 10 -4.01 11.39 -8.81
CA ASP A 10 -3.28 11.53 -10.07
C ASP A 10 -1.93 10.81 -9.97
N PHE A 11 -1.92 9.52 -10.33
CA PHE A 11 -0.72 8.67 -10.27
C PHE A 11 0.40 9.18 -11.19
N SER A 12 0.03 9.77 -12.33
CA SER A 12 0.99 10.36 -13.25
C SER A 12 1.64 11.61 -12.66
N ALA A 13 0.90 12.44 -11.92
CA ALA A 13 1.47 13.55 -11.17
C ALA A 13 2.41 13.08 -10.05
N LEU A 14 2.06 12.01 -9.33
CA LEU A 14 2.97 11.41 -8.34
C LEU A 14 4.28 10.96 -8.99
N LYS A 15 4.18 10.25 -10.13
CA LYS A 15 5.36 9.83 -10.89
C LYS A 15 6.21 11.01 -11.34
N ARG A 16 5.59 12.08 -11.86
CA ARG A 16 6.29 13.34 -12.24
C ARG A 16 6.96 14.04 -11.07
N LYS A 17 6.44 13.88 -9.85
CA LYS A 17 7.03 14.40 -8.61
C LYS A 17 8.19 13.55 -8.08
N GLY A 18 8.57 12.48 -8.78
CA GLY A 18 9.69 11.62 -8.41
C GLY A 18 9.32 10.42 -7.55
N ILE A 19 8.02 10.15 -7.33
CA ILE A 19 7.58 8.92 -6.66
C ILE A 19 7.95 7.73 -7.55
N THR A 20 8.68 6.78 -6.98
CA THR A 20 9.21 5.61 -7.69
C THR A 20 8.41 4.35 -7.42
N GLY A 21 7.73 4.27 -6.28
CA GLY A 21 6.91 3.12 -5.91
C GLY A 21 5.66 3.49 -5.12
N ILE A 22 4.71 2.56 -5.06
CA ILE A 22 3.45 2.72 -4.35
C ILE A 22 3.07 1.45 -3.61
N VAL A 23 2.67 1.62 -2.34
CA VAL A 23 2.19 0.58 -1.45
C VAL A 23 0.71 0.82 -1.21
N ILE A 24 -0.14 -0.14 -1.56
CA ILE A 24 -1.60 -0.01 -1.47
C ILE A 24 -2.17 -0.99 -0.44
N ASP A 25 -3.12 -0.52 0.38
CA ASP A 25 -3.90 -1.41 1.25
C ASP A 25 -4.83 -2.29 0.41
N ARG A 26 -5.12 -3.49 0.92
CA ARG A 26 -6.12 -4.37 0.33
C ARG A 26 -7.53 -3.93 0.72
N ASP A 27 -7.96 -4.30 1.92
CA ASP A 27 -9.37 -4.21 2.34
C ASP A 27 -9.78 -2.75 2.50
N ASN A 28 -11.00 -2.41 2.05
CA ASN A 28 -11.56 -1.04 2.06
C ASN A 28 -10.77 0.02 1.29
N CYS A 29 -9.74 -0.38 0.54
CA CYS A 29 -8.97 0.50 -0.33
C CYS A 29 -9.01 0.03 -1.78
N LEU A 30 -8.56 -1.20 -2.05
CA LEU A 30 -8.54 -1.77 -3.39
C LEU A 30 -9.63 -2.84 -3.57
N THR A 31 -9.95 -3.58 -2.52
CA THR A 31 -10.97 -4.64 -2.52
C THR A 31 -12.05 -4.36 -1.48
N LEU A 32 -13.26 -4.90 -1.70
CA LEU A 32 -14.23 -5.00 -0.60
C LEU A 32 -13.73 -5.96 0.47
N PRO A 33 -14.24 -5.87 1.71
CA PRO A 33 -13.87 -6.78 2.79
C PRO A 33 -13.98 -8.25 2.36
N ARG A 34 -12.91 -9.02 2.60
CA ARG A 34 -12.83 -10.47 2.32
C ARG A 34 -12.98 -10.85 0.84
N GLN A 35 -12.83 -9.89 -0.08
CA GLN A 35 -12.77 -10.17 -1.51
C GLN A 35 -11.33 -10.05 -2.02
N ASP A 36 -10.99 -10.83 -3.04
CA ASP A 36 -9.63 -10.87 -3.61
C ASP A 36 -9.54 -10.20 -4.98
N TYR A 37 -10.56 -9.44 -5.37
CA TYR A 37 -10.62 -8.71 -6.65
C TYR A 37 -10.75 -7.21 -6.43
N VAL A 38 -10.17 -6.47 -7.35
CA VAL A 38 -10.29 -5.00 -7.38
C VAL A 38 -11.75 -4.64 -7.58
N VAL A 39 -12.25 -3.71 -6.76
CA VAL A 39 -13.60 -3.17 -6.88
C VAL A 39 -13.81 -2.63 -8.30
N SER A 40 -14.91 -2.99 -8.94
CA SER A 40 -15.17 -2.69 -10.36
C SER A 40 -15.01 -1.21 -10.69
N GLU A 41 -15.47 -0.34 -9.80
CA GLU A 41 -15.41 1.11 -9.90
C GLU A 41 -13.98 1.67 -9.81
N LEU A 42 -13.03 0.89 -9.27
CA LEU A 42 -11.63 1.26 -9.10
C LEU A 42 -10.73 0.70 -10.20
N GLN A 43 -11.24 -0.14 -11.12
CA GLN A 43 -10.45 -0.84 -12.13
C GLN A 43 -9.64 0.12 -13.02
N ASN A 44 -10.26 1.20 -13.50
CA ASN A 44 -9.56 2.17 -14.36
C ASN A 44 -8.41 2.86 -13.62
N SER A 45 -8.65 3.36 -12.41
CA SER A 45 -7.61 3.98 -11.58
C SER A 45 -6.53 2.99 -11.15
N TRP A 46 -6.88 1.71 -11.00
CA TRP A 46 -5.90 0.66 -10.74
C TRP A 46 -5.02 0.37 -11.96
N ILE A 47 -5.58 0.42 -13.17
CA ILE A 47 -4.82 0.34 -14.42
C ILE A 47 -3.87 1.53 -14.52
N GLU A 48 -4.37 2.76 -14.34
CA GLU A 48 -3.55 3.98 -14.35
C GLU A 48 -2.40 3.94 -13.34
N CYS A 49 -2.65 3.41 -12.13
CA CYS A 49 -1.63 3.19 -11.13
C CYS A 49 -0.52 2.25 -11.64
N LYS A 50 -0.90 1.11 -12.20
CA LYS A 50 0.06 0.13 -12.74
C LYS A 50 0.80 0.67 -13.97
N GLU A 51 0.17 1.48 -14.80
CA GLU A 51 0.83 2.14 -15.93
C GLU A 51 1.86 3.18 -15.46
N ALA A 52 1.57 3.93 -14.39
CA ALA A 52 2.46 4.96 -13.86
C ALA A 52 3.72 4.38 -13.19
N PHE A 53 3.60 3.27 -12.45
CA PHE A 53 4.70 2.71 -11.65
C PHE A 53 5.23 1.37 -12.16
N GLY A 54 4.54 0.72 -13.10
CA GLY A 54 4.81 -0.66 -13.50
C GLY A 54 4.34 -1.67 -12.45
N SER A 55 4.25 -2.95 -12.86
CA SER A 55 3.87 -4.04 -11.94
C SER A 55 4.84 -4.24 -10.78
N ASP A 56 6.12 -3.88 -10.96
CA ASP A 56 7.15 -3.98 -9.92
C ASP A 56 7.20 -2.77 -9.00
N GLY A 57 6.76 -1.59 -9.47
CA GLY A 57 6.65 -0.38 -8.68
C GLY A 57 5.38 -0.29 -7.84
N CYS A 58 4.42 -1.20 -8.04
CA CYS A 58 3.21 -1.32 -7.25
C CYS A 58 3.28 -2.56 -6.36
N VAL A 59 2.92 -2.43 -5.08
CA VAL A 59 2.68 -3.59 -4.21
C VAL A 59 1.46 -3.42 -3.33
N ILE A 60 0.92 -4.54 -2.89
CA ILE A 60 -0.16 -4.60 -1.91
C ILE A 60 0.42 -4.98 -0.55
N LEU A 61 -0.06 -4.31 0.51
CA LEU A 61 0.24 -4.63 1.90
C LEU A 61 -1.08 -4.93 2.62
N SER A 62 -1.23 -6.10 3.24
CA SER A 62 -2.48 -6.58 3.84
C SER A 62 -2.29 -7.08 5.27
N ASN A 63 -3.29 -6.90 6.13
CA ASN A 63 -3.29 -7.46 7.49
C ASN A 63 -3.65 -8.95 7.56
N SER A 64 -4.04 -9.55 6.42
CA SER A 64 -4.38 -10.96 6.32
C SER A 64 -3.54 -11.69 5.28
N ALA A 65 -3.47 -11.20 4.04
CA ALA A 65 -2.74 -11.84 2.95
C ALA A 65 -1.23 -11.57 3.08
N GLY A 66 -0.40 -12.61 2.88
CA GLY A 66 1.06 -12.49 3.01
C GLY A 66 1.55 -12.45 4.47
N THR A 67 0.69 -12.83 5.42
CA THR A 67 1.02 -12.79 6.85
C THR A 67 1.03 -14.18 7.49
N GLY A 68 1.39 -14.27 8.76
CA GLY A 68 1.23 -15.50 9.56
C GLY A 68 -0.21 -16.02 9.64
N LYS A 69 -1.22 -15.22 9.24
CA LYS A 69 -2.63 -15.62 9.11
C LYS A 69 -2.98 -16.21 7.74
N ASP A 70 -2.02 -16.29 6.82
CA ASP A 70 -2.16 -16.82 5.46
C ASP A 70 -1.31 -18.08 5.27
N PRO A 71 -1.76 -19.25 5.78
CA PRO A 71 -1.02 -20.50 5.65
C PRO A 71 -0.74 -20.82 4.18
N GLY A 72 0.54 -21.06 3.86
CA GLY A 72 0.97 -21.37 2.49
C GLY A 72 0.89 -20.20 1.49
N LEU A 73 0.64 -18.97 1.99
CA LEU A 73 0.55 -17.74 1.20
C LEU A 73 -0.53 -17.81 0.10
N ILE A 74 -1.62 -18.53 0.38
CA ILE A 74 -2.67 -18.80 -0.60
C ILE A 74 -3.39 -17.50 -0.94
N GLN A 75 -3.79 -16.71 0.05
CA GLN A 75 -4.46 -15.42 -0.18
C GLN A 75 -3.52 -14.46 -0.92
N ALA A 76 -2.25 -14.37 -0.52
CA ALA A 76 -1.27 -13.55 -1.21
C ALA A 76 -1.15 -13.92 -2.69
N LYS A 77 -1.09 -15.21 -3.03
CA LYS A 77 -0.99 -15.68 -4.42
C LYS A 77 -2.25 -15.38 -5.22
N VAL A 78 -3.43 -15.60 -4.65
CA VAL A 78 -4.70 -15.30 -5.32
C VAL A 78 -4.83 -13.79 -5.56
N LEU A 79 -4.58 -12.98 -4.53
CA LEU A 79 -4.64 -11.53 -4.63
C LEU A 79 -3.60 -10.98 -5.62
N SER A 80 -2.38 -11.52 -5.62
CA SER A 80 -1.35 -11.11 -6.59
C SER A 80 -1.78 -11.42 -8.03
N ARG A 81 -2.39 -12.59 -8.27
CA ARG A 81 -2.91 -12.94 -9.61
C ARG A 81 -4.04 -12.03 -10.04
N ASN A 82 -4.99 -11.74 -9.15
CA ASN A 82 -6.18 -10.96 -9.48
C ASN A 82 -5.89 -9.47 -9.67
N THR A 83 -4.89 -8.94 -8.97
CA THR A 83 -4.53 -7.51 -9.02
C THR A 83 -3.40 -7.24 -10.02
N GLY A 84 -2.57 -8.25 -10.30
CA GLY A 84 -1.43 -8.16 -11.22
C GLY A 84 -0.19 -7.52 -10.59
N VAL A 85 -0.11 -7.47 -9.26
CA VAL A 85 1.04 -6.92 -8.52
C VAL A 85 1.42 -7.83 -7.35
N HIS A 86 2.62 -7.64 -6.81
CA HIS A 86 3.09 -8.44 -5.68
C HIS A 86 2.41 -8.03 -4.37
N VAL A 87 2.05 -9.03 -3.56
CA VAL A 87 1.65 -8.84 -2.15
C VAL A 87 2.87 -9.01 -1.26
N VAL A 88 3.21 -7.98 -0.50
CA VAL A 88 4.36 -8.00 0.41
C VAL A 88 4.12 -8.97 1.56
N GLU A 89 5.07 -9.88 1.78
CA GLU A 89 5.04 -10.83 2.89
C GLU A 89 5.61 -10.20 4.17
N HIS A 90 4.92 -10.36 5.30
CA HIS A 90 5.37 -9.83 6.58
C HIS A 90 4.69 -10.51 7.78
N ASN A 91 5.37 -10.50 8.94
CA ASN A 91 4.88 -11.16 10.16
C ASN A 91 4.29 -10.18 11.20
N HIS A 92 4.06 -8.93 10.83
CA HIS A 92 3.61 -7.88 11.75
C HIS A 92 2.32 -7.21 11.24
N PRO A 93 1.35 -6.90 12.10
CA PRO A 93 0.16 -6.17 11.68
C PRO A 93 0.52 -4.74 11.28
N LYS A 94 -0.20 -4.19 10.31
CA LYS A 94 -0.28 -2.74 10.09
C LYS A 94 -1.19 -2.09 11.13
N PRO A 95 -0.85 -0.88 11.60
CA PRO A 95 0.42 -0.20 11.38
C PRO A 95 1.53 -0.83 12.25
N SER A 96 2.71 -1.10 11.69
CA SER A 96 3.90 -1.49 12.47
C SER A 96 5.18 -0.94 11.82
N SER A 97 6.07 -0.35 12.63
CA SER A 97 7.39 0.10 12.19
C SER A 97 8.26 -1.04 11.63
N LYS A 98 7.97 -2.28 12.04
CA LYS A 98 8.66 -3.48 11.56
C LYS A 98 8.34 -3.83 10.09
N LEU A 99 7.38 -3.13 9.47
CA LEU A 99 7.08 -3.23 8.05
C LEU A 99 8.09 -2.48 7.18
N ARG A 100 8.95 -1.64 7.77
CA ARG A 100 10.00 -0.92 7.03
C ARG A 100 10.94 -1.89 6.31
N ALA A 101 11.49 -2.88 7.00
CA ALA A 101 12.46 -3.81 6.43
C ALA A 101 11.94 -4.61 5.21
N PRO A 102 10.74 -5.24 5.24
CA PRO A 102 10.23 -5.94 4.05
C PRO A 102 9.92 -4.99 2.88
N LEU A 103 9.52 -3.74 3.16
CA LEU A 103 9.29 -2.73 2.13
C LEU A 103 10.61 -2.21 1.53
N GLU A 104 11.63 -2.01 2.35
CA GLU A 104 12.97 -1.64 1.88
C GLU A 104 13.61 -2.77 1.07
N ASN A 105 13.36 -4.02 1.43
CA ASN A 105 13.80 -5.16 0.62
C ASN A 105 13.16 -5.15 -0.78
N LYS A 106 11.92 -4.63 -0.90
CA LYS A 106 11.21 -4.53 -2.19
C LYS A 106 11.62 -3.29 -3.00
N PHE A 107 11.73 -2.12 -2.36
CA PHE A 107 11.88 -0.84 -3.04
C PHE A 107 13.26 -0.20 -2.89
N GLY A 108 14.12 -0.73 -2.03
CA GLY A 108 15.29 -0.03 -1.53
C GLY A 108 14.87 1.11 -0.60
N ASP A 109 15.46 2.29 -0.80
CA ASP A 109 15.12 3.48 -0.03
C ASP A 109 13.64 3.90 -0.23
N LEU A 110 12.91 4.07 0.88
CA LEU A 110 11.48 4.39 0.87
C LEU A 110 11.18 5.88 0.66
N LYS A 111 12.18 6.76 0.57
CA LYS A 111 11.98 8.22 0.45
C LYS A 111 11.03 8.68 -0.66
N ASN A 112 10.92 7.88 -1.72
CA ASN A 112 10.12 8.17 -2.90
C ASN A 112 8.98 7.14 -3.07
N VAL A 113 8.56 6.51 -1.97
CA VAL A 113 7.45 5.54 -1.96
C VAL A 113 6.22 6.18 -1.37
N ALA A 114 5.09 6.08 -2.08
CA ALA A 114 3.79 6.53 -1.61
C ALA A 114 3.01 5.37 -0.97
N PHE A 115 2.27 5.65 0.09
CA PHE A 115 1.39 4.71 0.79
C PHE A 115 -0.06 5.15 0.61
N VAL A 116 -0.93 4.23 0.22
CA VAL A 116 -2.35 4.50 -0.09
C VAL A 116 -3.25 3.49 0.61
N GLY A 117 -4.02 3.94 1.58
CA GLY A 117 -4.97 3.08 2.30
C GLY A 117 -5.96 3.87 3.13
N ASP A 118 -7.06 3.23 3.51
CA ASP A 118 -8.06 3.74 4.46
C ASP A 118 -7.59 3.66 5.92
N ARG A 119 -6.63 2.76 6.21
CA ARG A 119 -6.09 2.46 7.54
C ARG A 119 -4.59 2.25 7.59
N LEU A 120 -3.90 2.42 6.47
CA LEU A 120 -2.46 2.16 6.40
C LEU A 120 -1.68 3.02 7.40
N LEU A 121 -2.17 4.22 7.71
CA LEU A 121 -1.53 5.16 8.65
C LEU A 121 -2.50 5.99 9.53
N THR A 122 -3.81 6.09 9.23
CA THR A 122 -4.90 6.61 10.11
C THR A 122 -6.27 6.21 9.51
N ASP A 123 -7.38 6.34 10.24
CA ASP A 123 -8.78 6.02 9.86
C ASP A 123 -9.39 6.87 8.71
N VAL A 124 -8.56 7.37 7.80
CA VAL A 124 -8.99 8.17 6.63
C VAL A 124 -8.20 7.69 5.41
N CYS A 125 -8.89 7.44 4.30
CA CYS A 125 -8.23 7.16 3.02
C CYS A 125 -7.31 8.33 2.64
N GLY A 126 -6.02 8.04 2.51
CA GLY A 126 -5.00 9.06 2.35
C GLY A 126 -3.82 8.55 1.53
N VAL A 127 -3.26 9.44 0.71
CA VAL A 127 -1.94 9.23 0.09
C VAL A 127 -0.92 9.88 1.00
N GLN A 128 -0.02 9.07 1.56
CA GLN A 128 1.11 9.56 2.33
C GLN A 128 2.40 9.27 1.56
N ILE A 129 3.12 10.32 1.18
CA ILE A 129 4.46 10.20 0.62
C ILE A 129 5.42 10.05 1.80
N ALA A 130 6.25 9.01 1.79
CA ALA A 130 7.28 8.83 2.80
C ALA A 130 8.42 9.84 2.59
N GLU A 131 8.24 11.11 2.94
CA GLU A 131 9.38 12.02 3.06
C GLU A 131 10.23 11.61 4.27
N GLU A 132 11.55 11.60 4.09
CA GLU A 132 12.58 11.22 5.08
C GLU A 132 12.48 11.99 6.42
N ARG A 133 11.61 13.00 6.53
CA ARG A 133 11.54 13.94 7.65
C ARG A 133 10.51 13.65 8.76
N HIS A 134 9.78 12.54 8.75
CA HIS A 134 8.86 12.24 9.87
C HIS A 134 8.79 10.77 10.30
N LEU A 135 9.70 9.92 9.83
CA LEU A 135 9.86 8.57 10.40
C LEU A 135 10.90 8.53 11.53
N VAL A 136 11.55 9.66 11.85
CA VAL A 136 12.61 9.69 12.88
C VAL A 136 12.43 10.75 13.97
N ASP A 137 11.65 11.83 13.82
CA ASP A 137 11.37 12.73 14.95
C ASP A 137 10.08 13.55 14.73
N GLY A 138 9.20 13.56 15.73
CA GLY A 138 8.48 14.79 16.10
C GLY A 138 7.12 15.14 15.50
N LEU A 139 6.39 14.23 14.83
CA LEU A 139 4.93 14.41 14.66
C LEU A 139 4.17 13.31 15.39
N ASN A 140 3.33 13.77 16.30
CA ASN A 140 2.55 13.03 17.28
C ASN A 140 1.43 12.22 16.58
N ILE A 141 1.80 11.20 15.81
CA ILE A 141 0.89 10.25 15.17
C ILE A 141 1.21 8.88 15.75
N GLY A 142 0.49 8.56 16.83
CA GLY A 142 0.29 7.25 17.47
C GLY A 142 1.14 6.05 17.04
N TRP A 143 2.46 6.15 17.10
CA TRP A 143 3.36 4.99 17.18
C TRP A 143 3.72 4.77 18.65
N GLN A 144 2.72 4.65 19.51
CA GLN A 144 2.92 4.28 20.91
C GLN A 144 2.10 3.04 21.24
N ASN A 145 2.84 1.97 21.53
CA ASN A 145 2.46 0.79 22.30
C ASN A 145 1.18 0.04 21.85
N ALA A 146 1.40 -0.98 21.02
CA ALA A 146 0.66 -2.24 21.10
C ALA A 146 1.61 -3.40 20.77
#